data_AF-A0A9E2AV65-F1
#
_entry.id   AF-A0A9E2AV65-F1
#
_cell.length_a   1.000
_cell.length_b   1.000
_cell.length_c   1.000
_cell.angle_alpha   90.00
_cell.angle_beta   90.00
_cell.angle_gamma   90.00
#
_symmetry.space_group_name_H-M   'P 1'
#
loop_
_entity.id
_entity.type
_entity.pdbx_description
1 polymer ?
#
loop_
_entity_poly.entity_id
_entity_poly.type
_entity_poly.pdbx_seq_one_letter_code
_entity_poly.pdbx_strand_id
1 'polypeptide(L)'
;MENKILQSAYSPQNFRKRGHQLIDQLADHLDKTLNEKYDKVIQWNLPEYEYVFWKKFLADGNQAHLFSEILKHTTHVHNPKYLGHQVSPPVPLGSLSGLISSLLNNGMAIYEMGMAPTAIERIITEFICSKIGYDHKSRGFLTSGGTLANLTALLSARKAKVAHDVWNDGSDRDLGIMVSEEAHYCIDRAAKIMGLGNKGIIKIPATSVFNMNVSLLEEYYQKAINDGITVFAIVGSAPSTATGMYDDLKKIWTFAKKHNIWFHVDGAHGGASIFSAKY
;
A
#
# COMPACT_ATOMS: atom_id res chain seq x y z
N MET A 1 -29.59 -15.39 26.97
CA MET A 1 -29.19 -15.18 25.56
C MET A 1 -29.99 -16.15 24.67
N GLU A 2 -31.23 -15.79 24.33
CA GLU A 2 -32.16 -16.63 23.51
C GLU A 2 -32.29 -16.14 22.06
N ASN A 3 -31.31 -15.39 21.55
CA ASN A 3 -31.35 -14.96 20.16
C ASN A 3 -30.80 -16.07 19.25
N LYS A 4 -31.70 -16.81 18.60
CA LYS A 4 -31.35 -17.89 17.65
C LYS A 4 -30.42 -17.44 16.53
N ILE A 5 -30.50 -16.17 16.10
CA ILE A 5 -29.61 -15.61 15.07
C ILE A 5 -28.18 -15.55 15.60
N LEU A 6 -27.99 -15.02 16.82
CA LEU A 6 -26.66 -14.95 17.45
C LEU A 6 -26.12 -16.35 17.73
N GLN A 7 -26.94 -17.28 18.25
CA GLN A 7 -26.50 -18.66 18.48
C GLN A 7 -26.02 -19.35 17.19
N SER A 8 -26.72 -19.12 16.08
CA SER A 8 -26.31 -19.63 14.77
C SER A 8 -25.01 -18.97 14.27
N ALA A 9 -24.90 -17.64 14.40
CA ALA A 9 -23.75 -16.86 13.94
C ALA A 9 -22.46 -17.20 14.70
N TYR A 10 -22.56 -17.49 15.99
CA TYR A 10 -21.43 -17.87 16.86
C TYR A 10 -21.27 -19.39 17.02
N SER A 11 -21.96 -20.21 16.22
CA SER A 11 -21.86 -21.67 16.32
C SER A 11 -20.52 -22.19 15.75
N PRO A 12 -19.68 -22.85 16.57
CA PRO A 12 -18.43 -23.43 16.09
C PRO A 12 -18.63 -24.57 15.07
N GLN A 13 -19.74 -25.30 15.17
CA GLN A 13 -20.09 -26.37 14.22
C GLN A 13 -20.45 -25.79 12.85
N ASN A 14 -21.23 -24.70 12.82
CA ASN A 14 -21.54 -24.00 11.58
C ASN A 14 -20.27 -23.39 10.97
N PHE A 15 -19.44 -22.75 11.78
CA PHE A 15 -18.15 -22.20 11.34
C PHE A 15 -17.26 -23.29 10.72
N ARG A 16 -17.09 -24.44 11.39
CA ARG A 16 -16.30 -25.56 10.87
C ARG A 16 -16.83 -26.07 9.53
N LYS A 17 -18.14 -26.33 9.45
CA LYS A 17 -18.77 -26.85 8.23
C LYS A 17 -18.62 -25.86 7.06
N ARG A 18 -18.95 -24.59 7.28
CA ARG A 18 -18.84 -23.52 6.27
C ARG A 18 -17.39 -23.22 5.90
N GLY A 19 -16.49 -23.27 6.88
CA GLY A 19 -15.06 -23.09 6.70
C GLY A 19 -14.46 -24.17 5.79
N HIS A 20 -14.71 -25.45 6.05
CA HIS A 20 -14.25 -26.53 5.16
C HIS A 20 -14.78 -26.36 3.73
N GLN A 21 -16.07 -26.06 3.58
CA GLN A 21 -16.66 -25.79 2.26
C GLN A 21 -15.99 -24.62 1.54
N LEU A 22 -15.66 -23.54 2.23
CA LEU A 22 -14.94 -22.41 1.66
C LEU A 22 -13.53 -22.80 1.21
N ILE A 23 -12.80 -23.55 2.06
CA ILE A 23 -11.44 -24.00 1.74
C ILE A 23 -11.45 -24.90 0.49
N ASP A 24 -12.38 -25.85 0.40
CA ASP A 24 -12.52 -26.71 -0.78
C ASP A 24 -12.80 -25.87 -2.05
N GLN A 25 -13.73 -24.92 -1.98
CA GLN A 25 -14.06 -24.03 -3.11
C GLN A 25 -12.89 -23.13 -3.53
N LEU A 26 -12.11 -22.61 -2.58
CA LEU A 26 -10.93 -21.79 -2.87
C LEU A 26 -9.80 -22.64 -3.46
N ALA A 27 -9.61 -23.87 -2.98
CA ALA A 27 -8.64 -24.80 -3.54
C ALA A 27 -9.00 -25.18 -4.99
N ASP A 28 -10.27 -25.50 -5.26
CA ASP A 28 -10.77 -25.76 -6.61
C ASP A 28 -10.62 -24.55 -7.53
N HIS A 29 -10.89 -23.35 -7.02
CA HIS A 29 -10.70 -22.10 -7.76
C HIS A 29 -9.22 -21.87 -8.10
N LEU A 30 -8.33 -22.09 -7.14
CA LEU A 30 -6.88 -21.97 -7.34
C LEU A 30 -6.39 -22.97 -8.39
N ASP A 31 -6.81 -24.24 -8.32
CA ASP A 31 -6.48 -25.26 -9.32
C ASP A 31 -6.96 -24.85 -10.72
N LYS A 32 -8.19 -24.35 -10.83
CA LYS A 32 -8.75 -23.92 -12.11
C LYS A 32 -8.05 -22.69 -12.68
N THR A 33 -7.68 -21.72 -11.84
CA THR A 33 -7.01 -20.49 -12.29
C THR A 33 -5.57 -20.76 -12.73
N LEU A 34 -4.83 -21.59 -11.99
CA LEU A 34 -3.44 -21.95 -12.31
C LEU A 34 -3.35 -22.83 -13.56
N ASN A 35 -4.29 -23.77 -13.74
CA ASN A 35 -4.31 -24.68 -14.90
C ASN A 35 -5.14 -24.13 -16.08
N GLU A 36 -5.41 -22.83 -16.12
CA GLU A 36 -6.14 -22.15 -17.20
C GLU A 36 -7.49 -22.78 -17.57
N LYS A 37 -8.17 -23.41 -16.61
CA LYS A 37 -9.49 -24.04 -16.81
C LYS A 37 -10.64 -23.03 -16.87
N TYR A 38 -10.35 -21.74 -16.71
CA TYR A 38 -11.29 -20.65 -16.92
C TYR A 38 -11.06 -20.00 -18.29
N ASP A 39 -12.13 -19.86 -19.07
CA ASP A 39 -12.09 -19.24 -20.39
C ASP A 39 -11.69 -17.75 -20.36
N LYS A 40 -11.94 -17.07 -19.22
CA LYS A 40 -11.68 -15.63 -19.03
C LYS A 40 -10.99 -15.35 -17.70
N VAL A 41 -10.03 -14.43 -17.75
CA VAL A 41 -9.32 -13.87 -16.58
C VAL A 41 -10.23 -12.93 -15.77
N ILE A 42 -11.02 -12.12 -16.46
CA ILE A 42 -11.95 -11.16 -15.86
C ILE A 42 -13.37 -11.56 -16.29
N GLN A 43 -14.20 -11.89 -15.32
CA GLN A 43 -15.64 -12.11 -15.51
C GLN A 43 -16.35 -10.76 -15.56
N TRP A 44 -16.10 -10.00 -16.63
CA TRP A 44 -16.54 -8.62 -16.73
C TRP A 44 -18.06 -8.49 -16.77
N ASN A 45 -18.58 -7.62 -15.90
CA ASN A 45 -19.97 -7.16 -15.88
C ASN A 45 -20.02 -5.65 -15.65
N LEU A 46 -21.14 -5.03 -16.01
CA LEU A 46 -21.36 -3.60 -15.74
C LEU A 46 -21.59 -3.37 -14.23
N PRO A 47 -21.12 -2.23 -13.66
CA PRO A 47 -21.33 -1.92 -12.24
C PRO A 47 -22.80 -1.98 -11.79
N GLU A 48 -23.72 -1.48 -12.63
CA GLU A 48 -25.16 -1.52 -12.32
C GLU A 48 -25.72 -2.94 -12.31
N TYR A 49 -25.23 -3.81 -13.19
CA TYR A 49 -25.62 -5.22 -13.21
C TYR A 49 -25.19 -5.92 -11.92
N GLU A 50 -23.91 -5.75 -11.53
CA GLU A 50 -23.38 -6.30 -10.28
C GLU A 50 -24.19 -5.80 -9.07
N TYR A 51 -24.48 -4.49 -9.01
CA TYR A 51 -25.27 -3.92 -7.93
C TYR A 51 -26.66 -4.55 -7.83
N VAL A 52 -27.40 -4.64 -8.95
CA VAL A 52 -28.74 -5.24 -8.98
C VAL A 52 -28.69 -6.73 -8.61
N PHE A 53 -27.70 -7.47 -9.11
CA PHE A 53 -27.51 -8.88 -8.77
C PHE A 53 -27.30 -9.07 -7.27
N TRP A 54 -26.32 -8.37 -6.68
CA TRP A 54 -25.99 -8.51 -5.26
C TRP A 54 -27.09 -8.01 -4.33
N LYS A 55 -27.83 -6.97 -4.74
CA LYS A 55 -29.02 -6.51 -4.01
C LYS A 55 -30.10 -7.58 -3.97
N LYS A 56 -30.37 -8.26 -5.09
CA LYS A 56 -31.33 -9.38 -5.15
C LYS A 56 -30.83 -10.59 -4.36
N PHE A 57 -29.54 -10.92 -4.47
CA PHE A 57 -28.95 -12.02 -3.71
C PHE A 57 -29.05 -11.78 -2.20
N LEU A 58 -28.87 -10.55 -1.73
CA LEU A 58 -29.03 -10.22 -0.31
C LEU A 58 -30.49 -10.36 0.17
N ALA A 59 -31.46 -10.03 -0.68
CA ALA A 59 -32.88 -10.12 -0.35
C ALA A 59 -33.36 -11.58 -0.30
N ASP A 60 -33.13 -12.34 -1.38
CA ASP A 60 -33.78 -13.65 -1.60
C ASP A 60 -32.79 -14.75 -2.02
N GLY A 61 -31.49 -14.49 -2.01
CA GLY A 61 -30.45 -15.43 -2.44
C GLY A 61 -30.21 -16.56 -1.45
N ASN A 62 -29.76 -17.70 -1.97
CA ASN A 62 -29.35 -18.82 -1.11
C ASN A 62 -27.96 -18.54 -0.52
N GLN A 63 -27.92 -18.21 0.78
CA GLN A 63 -26.67 -17.97 1.52
C GLN A 63 -25.68 -19.14 1.42
N ALA A 64 -26.14 -20.36 1.17
CA ALA A 64 -25.27 -21.51 0.96
C ALA A 64 -24.34 -21.36 -0.25
N HIS A 65 -24.72 -20.54 -1.23
CA HIS A 65 -23.99 -20.30 -2.48
C HIS A 65 -23.19 -18.99 -2.50
N LEU A 66 -23.19 -18.21 -1.41
CA LEU A 66 -22.53 -16.89 -1.36
C LEU A 66 -21.08 -16.96 -1.86
N PHE A 67 -20.29 -17.90 -1.33
CA PHE A 67 -18.89 -18.05 -1.72
C PHE A 67 -18.72 -18.42 -3.20
N SER A 68 -19.50 -19.37 -3.70
CA SER A 68 -19.45 -19.77 -5.11
C SER A 68 -19.91 -18.66 -6.06
N GLU A 69 -20.86 -17.82 -5.67
CA GLU A 69 -21.28 -16.67 -6.48
C GLU A 69 -20.19 -15.59 -6.47
N ILE A 70 -19.57 -15.28 -5.33
CA ILE A 70 -18.44 -14.33 -5.28
C ILE A 70 -17.31 -14.77 -6.22
N LEU A 71 -16.97 -16.06 -6.23
CA LEU A 71 -15.92 -16.60 -7.09
C LEU A 71 -16.24 -16.49 -8.59
N LYS A 72 -17.52 -16.46 -8.98
CA LYS A 72 -17.94 -16.30 -10.39
C LYS A 72 -17.92 -14.84 -10.85
N HIS A 73 -18.02 -13.89 -9.92
CA HIS A 73 -18.16 -12.45 -10.18
C HIS A 73 -16.88 -11.66 -9.84
N THR A 74 -15.72 -12.31 -9.83
CA THR A 74 -14.45 -11.69 -9.44
C THR A 74 -13.37 -11.79 -10.52
N THR A 75 -12.31 -11.00 -10.35
CA THR A 75 -11.11 -11.09 -11.18
C THR A 75 -10.23 -12.25 -10.70
N HIS A 76 -9.82 -13.10 -11.62
CA HIS A 76 -9.00 -14.28 -11.33
C HIS A 76 -7.51 -13.91 -11.29
N VAL A 77 -7.07 -13.25 -10.22
CA VAL A 77 -5.70 -12.70 -10.10
C VAL A 77 -4.58 -13.76 -10.13
N HIS A 78 -4.88 -15.02 -9.80
CA HIS A 78 -3.94 -16.14 -9.91
C HIS A 78 -3.78 -16.68 -11.33
N ASN A 79 -4.62 -16.25 -12.28
CA ASN A 79 -4.47 -16.65 -13.68
C ASN A 79 -3.18 -16.05 -14.26
N PRO A 80 -2.26 -16.85 -14.85
CA PRO A 80 -1.00 -16.35 -15.42
C PRO A 80 -1.14 -15.26 -16.49
N LYS A 81 -2.33 -15.14 -17.11
CA LYS A 81 -2.63 -14.12 -18.13
C LYS A 81 -3.17 -12.82 -17.52
N TYR A 82 -3.30 -12.72 -16.19
CA TYR A 82 -3.69 -11.48 -15.53
C TYR A 82 -2.53 -10.48 -15.51
N LEU A 83 -2.64 -9.45 -16.36
CA LEU A 83 -1.69 -8.34 -16.47
C LEU A 83 -2.43 -6.99 -16.36
N GLY A 84 -3.40 -6.90 -15.44
CA GLY A 84 -4.30 -5.74 -15.32
C GLY A 84 -3.75 -4.62 -14.43
N HIS A 85 -3.51 -4.92 -13.16
CA HIS A 85 -3.04 -3.95 -12.17
C HIS A 85 -1.93 -4.55 -11.30
N GLN A 86 -1.22 -3.68 -10.55
CA GLN A 86 -0.15 -4.06 -9.61
C GLN A 86 -0.72 -4.68 -8.33
N VAL A 87 -1.49 -5.74 -8.49
CA VAL A 87 -2.05 -6.56 -7.42
C VAL A 87 -1.43 -7.93 -7.56
N SER A 88 -0.52 -8.25 -6.64
CA SER A 88 0.11 -9.57 -6.62
C SER A 88 -0.90 -10.63 -6.18
N PRO A 89 -0.98 -11.78 -6.87
CA PRO A 89 -1.77 -12.90 -6.38
C PRO A 89 -1.25 -13.34 -5.00
N PRO A 90 -2.11 -13.49 -3.99
CA PRO A 90 -1.66 -13.89 -2.66
C PRO A 90 -1.13 -15.32 -2.68
N VAL A 91 -0.06 -15.57 -1.95
CA VAL A 91 0.37 -16.96 -1.67
C VAL A 91 -0.69 -17.64 -0.80
N PRO A 92 -1.09 -18.90 -1.06
CA PRO A 92 -2.19 -19.55 -0.33
C PRO A 92 -2.01 -19.57 1.20
N LEU A 93 -0.77 -19.75 1.68
CA LEU A 93 -0.45 -19.68 3.10
C LEU A 93 -0.72 -18.30 3.71
N GLY A 94 -0.55 -17.23 2.93
CA GLY A 94 -0.88 -15.86 3.33
C GLY A 94 -2.38 -15.68 3.53
N SER A 95 -3.20 -16.25 2.64
CA SER A 95 -4.67 -16.25 2.78
C SER A 95 -5.12 -16.99 4.05
N LEU A 96 -4.51 -18.14 4.36
CA LEU A 96 -4.79 -18.87 5.61
C LEU A 96 -4.38 -18.06 6.85
N SER A 97 -3.25 -17.36 6.78
CA SER A 97 -2.81 -16.46 7.86
C SER A 97 -3.80 -15.29 8.04
N GLY A 98 -4.36 -14.76 6.95
CA GLY A 98 -5.42 -13.74 6.96
C GLY A 98 -6.72 -14.21 7.62
N LEU A 99 -7.05 -15.51 7.52
CA LEU A 99 -8.20 -16.09 8.23
C LEU A 99 -8.00 -16.05 9.75
N ILE A 100 -6.78 -16.33 10.23
CA ILE A 100 -6.43 -16.22 11.66
C ILE A 100 -6.62 -14.77 12.13
N SER A 101 -6.08 -13.82 11.37
CA SER A 101 -6.21 -12.39 11.68
C SER A 101 -7.67 -11.94 11.74
N SER A 102 -8.48 -12.39 10.77
CA SER A 102 -9.90 -12.02 10.68
C SER A 102 -10.75 -12.58 11.81
N LEU A 103 -10.47 -13.82 12.26
CA LEU A 103 -11.24 -14.45 13.33
C LEU A 103 -10.85 -13.93 14.71
N LEU A 104 -9.55 -13.72 14.97
CA LEU A 104 -9.07 -13.30 16.28
C LEU A 104 -9.20 -11.79 16.50
N ASN A 105 -9.05 -10.99 15.45
CA ASN A 105 -9.24 -9.53 15.47
C ASN A 105 -8.52 -8.81 16.64
N ASN A 106 -7.31 -9.27 16.98
CA ASN A 106 -6.49 -8.65 18.01
C ASN A 106 -6.06 -7.25 17.57
N GLY A 107 -6.20 -6.27 18.47
CA GLY A 107 -5.75 -4.90 18.22
C GLY A 107 -4.23 -4.76 18.40
N MET A 108 -3.68 -3.69 17.82
CA MET A 108 -2.24 -3.43 17.76
C MET A 108 -1.85 -2.06 18.34
N ALA A 109 -2.77 -1.39 19.03
CA ALA A 109 -2.53 -0.07 19.60
C ALA A 109 -1.65 -0.10 20.86
N ILE A 110 -1.80 -1.13 21.69
CA ILE A 110 -0.99 -1.41 22.87
C ILE A 110 -0.71 -2.91 22.97
N TYR A 111 0.41 -3.27 23.61
CA TYR A 111 0.94 -4.64 23.61
C TYR A 111 -0.08 -5.72 24.05
N GLU A 112 -0.86 -5.45 25.10
CA GLU A 112 -1.82 -6.41 25.66
C GLU A 112 -2.99 -6.75 24.73
N MET A 113 -3.30 -5.89 23.75
CA MET A 113 -4.35 -6.16 22.75
C MET A 113 -3.95 -7.21 21.72
N GLY A 114 -2.64 -7.47 21.57
CA GLY A 114 -2.09 -8.27 20.48
C GLY A 114 -0.63 -8.63 20.68
N MET A 115 -0.32 -9.44 21.71
CA MET A 115 1.06 -9.78 22.07
C MET A 115 1.85 -10.43 20.92
N ALA A 116 1.29 -11.48 20.31
CA ALA A 116 1.92 -12.20 19.20
C ALA A 116 2.08 -11.35 17.93
N PRO A 117 1.02 -10.71 17.39
CA PRO A 117 1.18 -9.88 16.19
C PRO A 117 2.11 -8.68 16.43
N THR A 118 2.13 -8.08 17.63
CA THR A 118 3.08 -7.00 17.97
C THR A 118 4.53 -7.47 17.85
N ALA A 119 4.85 -8.64 18.40
CA ALA A 119 6.19 -9.21 18.29
C ALA A 119 6.54 -9.57 16.83
N ILE A 120 5.59 -10.12 16.07
CA ILE A 120 5.78 -10.50 14.67
C ILE A 120 6.03 -9.27 13.79
N GLU A 121 5.26 -8.18 13.95
CA GLU A 121 5.48 -6.94 13.21
C GLU A 121 6.88 -6.39 13.43
N ARG A 122 7.35 -6.40 14.68
CA ARG A 122 8.71 -5.99 15.01
C ARG A 122 9.76 -6.86 14.31
N ILE A 123 9.61 -8.18 14.34
CA ILE A 123 10.54 -9.10 13.66
C ILE A 123 10.59 -8.83 12.15
N ILE A 124 9.42 -8.64 11.53
CA ILE A 124 9.32 -8.39 10.08
C ILE A 124 9.95 -7.04 9.72
N THR A 125 9.67 -6.00 10.48
CA THR A 125 10.21 -4.65 10.21
C THR A 125 11.71 -4.58 10.43
N GLU A 126 12.25 -5.22 11.48
CA GLU A 126 13.69 -5.37 11.70
C GLU A 126 14.35 -6.16 10.56
N PHE A 127 13.71 -7.25 10.09
CA PHE A 127 14.18 -8.02 8.95
C PHE A 127 14.24 -7.19 7.66
N ILE A 128 13.17 -6.44 7.34
CA ILE A 128 13.14 -5.54 6.17
C ILE A 128 14.23 -4.48 6.28
N CYS A 129 14.39 -3.83 7.44
CA CYS A 129 15.45 -2.84 7.67
C CYS A 129 16.84 -3.43 7.38
N SER A 130 17.11 -4.65 7.87
CA SER A 130 18.38 -5.33 7.61
C SER A 130 18.61 -5.60 6.13
N LYS A 131 17.55 -5.96 5.38
CA LYS A 131 17.62 -6.23 3.94
C LYS A 131 17.87 -4.98 3.10
N ILE A 132 17.35 -3.83 3.54
CA ILE A 132 17.66 -2.52 2.94
C ILE A 132 19.11 -2.12 3.23
N GLY A 133 19.73 -2.66 4.28
CA GLY A 133 21.08 -2.31 4.74
C GLY A 133 21.09 -1.23 5.83
N TYR A 134 19.96 -1.03 6.51
CA TYR A 134 19.86 -0.13 7.66
C TYR A 134 20.43 -0.75 8.93
N ASP A 135 20.80 0.11 9.88
CA ASP A 135 21.36 -0.31 11.16
C ASP A 135 20.29 -0.80 12.15
N HIS A 136 20.76 -1.33 13.29
CA HIS A 136 19.90 -1.84 14.37
C HIS A 136 19.09 -0.74 15.10
N LYS A 137 19.31 0.55 14.80
CA LYS A 137 18.53 1.66 15.36
C LYS A 137 17.32 2.01 14.49
N SER A 138 17.29 1.51 13.26
CA SER A 138 16.22 1.76 12.29
C SER A 138 14.97 0.94 12.63
N ARG A 139 13.79 1.54 12.42
CA ARG A 139 12.49 0.94 12.75
C ARG A 139 11.46 1.27 11.68
N GLY A 140 10.37 0.53 11.69
CA GLY A 140 9.18 0.78 10.89
C GLY A 140 7.96 0.11 11.53
N PHE A 141 6.82 0.25 10.88
CA PHE A 141 5.56 -0.41 11.23
C PHE A 141 4.74 -0.62 9.96
N LEU A 142 3.78 -1.55 9.98
CA LEU A 142 2.94 -1.82 8.83
C LEU A 142 1.78 -0.81 8.77
N THR A 143 1.46 -0.36 7.57
CA THR A 143 0.29 0.49 7.31
C THR A 143 -0.71 -0.25 6.44
N SER A 144 -1.91 0.31 6.27
CA SER A 144 -2.94 -0.28 5.40
C SER A 144 -2.58 -0.28 3.91
N GLY A 145 -1.50 0.40 3.51
CA GLY A 145 -1.00 0.41 2.14
C GLY A 145 -0.01 1.55 1.86
N GLY A 146 0.57 1.54 0.66
CA GLY A 146 1.62 2.50 0.25
C GLY A 146 1.22 3.97 0.39
N THR A 147 -0.05 4.31 0.13
CA THR A 147 -0.57 5.69 0.31
C THR A 147 -0.40 6.18 1.75
N LEU A 148 -0.77 5.35 2.73
CA LEU A 148 -0.63 5.73 4.14
C LEU A 148 0.84 5.70 4.57
N ALA A 149 1.63 4.72 4.09
CA ALA A 149 3.08 4.69 4.33
C ALA A 149 3.77 5.97 3.85
N ASN A 150 3.44 6.46 2.65
CA ASN A 150 3.98 7.70 2.10
C ASN A 150 3.57 8.93 2.92
N LEU A 151 2.30 9.03 3.33
CA LEU A 151 1.83 10.11 4.21
C LEU A 151 2.59 10.10 5.55
N THR A 152 2.73 8.92 6.18
CA THR A 152 3.48 8.75 7.42
C THR A 152 4.95 9.13 7.28
N ALA A 153 5.60 8.73 6.18
CA ALA A 153 6.98 9.08 5.90
C ALA A 153 7.15 10.60 5.75
N LEU A 154 6.23 11.27 5.06
CA LEU A 154 6.25 12.72 4.87
C LEU A 154 5.94 13.50 6.15
N LEU A 155 5.05 13.00 7.02
CA LEU A 155 4.83 13.56 8.36
C LEU A 155 6.10 13.46 9.21
N SER A 156 6.79 12.32 9.15
CA SER A 156 8.07 12.10 9.83
C SER A 156 9.16 13.04 9.30
N ALA A 157 9.25 13.16 7.97
CA ALA A 157 10.16 14.08 7.30
C ALA A 157 9.93 15.54 7.72
N ARG A 158 8.66 15.99 7.77
CA ARG A 158 8.30 17.33 8.23
C ARG A 158 8.77 17.55 9.66
N LYS A 159 8.46 16.63 10.58
CA LYS A 159 8.88 16.75 11.99
C LYS A 159 10.40 16.78 12.14
N ALA A 160 11.12 16.03 11.32
CA ALA A 160 12.58 15.95 11.40
C ALA A 160 13.31 17.15 10.80
N LYS A 161 12.72 17.82 9.79
CA LYS A 161 13.41 18.85 8.99
C LYS A 161 12.89 20.27 9.19
N VAL A 162 11.63 20.43 9.60
CA VAL A 162 11.05 21.74 9.88
C VAL A 162 11.28 22.07 11.35
N ALA A 163 11.94 23.20 11.62
CA ALA A 163 12.31 23.60 12.98
C ALA A 163 11.09 23.95 13.87
N HIS A 164 10.01 24.43 13.26
CA HIS A 164 8.77 24.78 13.96
C HIS A 164 7.94 23.54 14.32
N ASP A 165 7.22 23.58 15.44
CA ASP A 165 6.37 22.46 15.86
C ASP A 165 5.01 22.46 15.17
N VAL A 166 5.05 22.17 13.86
CA VAL A 166 3.86 22.18 13.00
C VAL A 166 2.74 21.26 13.50
N TRP A 167 3.07 20.24 14.28
CA TRP A 167 2.07 19.32 14.81
C TRP A 167 1.14 19.97 15.84
N ASN A 168 1.69 20.81 16.72
CA ASN A 168 0.94 21.44 17.80
C ASN A 168 0.46 22.85 17.44
N ASP A 169 1.28 23.59 16.68
CA ASP A 169 1.07 25.02 16.46
C ASP A 169 0.54 25.34 15.04
N GLY A 170 0.50 24.33 14.16
CA GLY A 170 0.24 24.54 12.74
C GLY A 170 1.43 25.16 12.00
N SER A 171 1.23 25.59 10.75
CA SER A 171 2.28 26.24 9.95
C SER A 171 1.73 27.50 9.30
N ASP A 172 2.44 28.61 9.47
CA ASP A 172 2.24 29.87 8.74
C ASP A 172 3.18 29.98 7.52
N ARG A 173 4.12 29.04 7.38
CA ARG A 173 5.08 28.97 6.27
C ARG A 173 4.61 28.05 5.16
N ASP A 174 4.91 28.44 3.92
CA ASP A 174 4.81 27.56 2.77
C ASP A 174 5.88 26.46 2.88
N LEU A 175 5.46 25.20 2.91
CA LEU A 175 6.34 24.03 2.95
C LEU A 175 6.20 23.25 1.65
N GLY A 176 7.31 22.68 1.15
CA GLY A 176 7.33 21.99 -0.14
C GLY A 176 8.00 20.62 -0.10
N ILE A 177 7.48 19.71 -0.95
CA ILE A 177 8.06 18.40 -1.24
C ILE A 177 8.43 18.36 -2.72
N MET A 178 9.68 18.03 -3.02
CA MET A 178 10.11 17.78 -4.40
C MET A 178 9.82 16.34 -4.81
N VAL A 179 9.32 16.14 -6.01
CA VAL A 179 8.95 14.80 -6.50
C VAL A 179 8.94 14.79 -8.03
N SER A 180 9.17 13.62 -8.64
CA SER A 180 9.01 13.45 -10.10
C SER A 180 7.57 13.75 -10.52
N GLU A 181 7.37 14.31 -11.70
CA GLU A 181 6.03 14.43 -12.28
C GLU A 181 5.35 13.06 -12.54
N GLU A 182 6.16 12.01 -12.69
CA GLU A 182 5.76 10.61 -12.89
C GLU A 182 5.53 9.84 -11.57
N ALA A 183 5.70 10.50 -10.41
CA ALA A 183 5.50 9.83 -9.13
C ALA A 183 4.03 9.50 -8.88
N HIS A 184 3.81 8.51 -8.00
CA HIS A 184 2.46 8.09 -7.66
C HIS A 184 1.66 9.27 -7.07
N TYR A 185 0.44 9.48 -7.59
CA TYR A 185 -0.44 10.60 -7.22
C TYR A 185 -0.72 10.71 -5.72
N CYS A 186 -0.48 9.64 -4.94
CA CYS A 186 -0.66 9.66 -3.49
C CYS A 186 0.29 10.64 -2.78
N ILE A 187 1.45 10.99 -3.37
CA ILE A 187 2.35 12.00 -2.79
C ILE A 187 1.70 13.38 -2.83
N ASP A 188 1.09 13.74 -3.97
CA ASP A 188 0.32 14.97 -4.12
C ASP A 188 -0.89 15.01 -3.18
N ARG A 189 -1.60 13.88 -3.08
CA ARG A 189 -2.69 13.74 -2.10
C ARG A 189 -2.20 13.89 -0.67
N ALA A 190 -1.04 13.33 -0.31
CA ALA A 190 -0.48 13.44 1.03
C ALA A 190 -0.14 14.89 1.38
N ALA A 191 0.47 15.65 0.45
CA ALA A 191 0.73 17.08 0.66
C ALA A 191 -0.56 17.87 0.92
N LYS A 192 -1.64 17.57 0.19
CA LYS A 192 -2.96 18.19 0.40
C LYS A 192 -3.55 17.83 1.77
N ILE A 193 -3.48 16.55 2.16
CA ILE A 193 -3.93 16.08 3.50
C ILE A 193 -3.13 16.76 4.61
N MET A 194 -1.82 16.96 4.41
CA MET A 194 -0.93 17.64 5.36
C MET A 194 -1.18 19.15 5.45
N GLY A 195 -2.06 19.71 4.61
CA GLY A 195 -2.39 21.13 4.59
C GLY A 195 -1.38 22.01 3.85
N LEU A 196 -0.55 21.45 2.97
CA LEU A 196 0.52 22.20 2.29
C LEU A 196 0.04 23.04 1.09
N GLY A 197 -1.23 22.89 0.70
CA GLY A 197 -1.83 23.62 -0.42
C GLY A 197 -1.19 23.31 -1.78
N ASN A 198 -1.45 24.18 -2.77
CA ASN A 198 -0.99 23.99 -4.14
C ASN A 198 0.54 24.13 -4.31
N LYS A 199 1.19 24.87 -3.41
CA LYS A 199 2.65 25.05 -3.40
C LYS A 199 3.38 23.86 -2.75
N GLY A 200 2.64 22.96 -2.10
CA GLY A 200 3.17 21.84 -1.33
C GLY A 200 3.92 20.79 -2.14
N ILE A 201 3.75 20.79 -3.46
CA ILE A 201 4.39 19.84 -4.38
C ILE A 201 5.16 20.60 -5.45
N ILE A 202 6.45 20.32 -5.54
CA ILE A 202 7.36 20.83 -6.57
C ILE A 202 7.64 19.67 -7.51
N LYS A 203 6.94 19.65 -8.66
CA LYS A 203 7.12 18.60 -9.66
C LYS A 203 8.39 18.85 -10.47
N ILE A 204 9.29 17.88 -10.44
CA ILE A 204 10.50 17.86 -11.25
C ILE A 204 10.17 17.13 -12.56
N PRO A 205 10.43 17.75 -13.72
CA PRO A 205 10.17 17.10 -15.01
C PRO A 205 10.89 15.77 -15.13
N ALA A 206 10.27 14.82 -15.83
CA ALA A 206 10.90 13.58 -16.17
C ALA A 206 11.81 13.74 -17.39
N THR A 207 12.74 12.80 -17.57
CA THR A 207 13.51 12.66 -18.80
C THR A 207 12.66 11.97 -19.88
N SER A 208 13.22 11.82 -21.09
CA SER A 208 12.58 11.05 -22.16
C SER A 208 12.36 9.57 -21.84
N VAL A 209 12.97 9.06 -20.77
CA VAL A 209 12.76 7.69 -20.27
C VAL A 209 11.97 7.67 -18.95
N PHE A 210 11.19 8.72 -18.67
CA PHE A 210 10.21 8.79 -17.57
C PHE A 210 10.75 8.66 -16.14
N ASN A 211 12.06 8.81 -15.93
CA ASN A 211 12.63 9.01 -14.60
C ASN A 211 12.85 10.49 -14.31
N MET A 212 12.94 10.86 -13.03
CA MET A 212 13.18 12.24 -12.60
C MET A 212 14.42 12.82 -13.27
N ASN A 213 14.29 13.99 -13.88
CA ASN A 213 15.43 14.71 -14.43
C ASN A 213 16.24 15.39 -13.34
N VAL A 214 17.18 14.64 -12.75
CA VAL A 214 17.99 15.08 -11.62
C VAL A 214 18.90 16.29 -11.91
N SER A 215 19.15 16.64 -13.18
CA SER A 215 19.90 17.86 -13.52
C SER A 215 19.12 19.14 -13.21
N LEU A 216 17.80 19.05 -13.11
CA LEU A 216 16.90 20.17 -12.82
C LEU A 216 16.67 20.40 -11.32
N LEU A 217 17.17 19.52 -10.45
CA LEU A 217 16.89 19.59 -9.01
C LEU A 217 17.34 20.91 -8.39
N GLU A 218 18.53 21.39 -8.74
CA GLU A 218 19.05 22.64 -8.17
C GLU A 218 18.20 23.84 -8.64
N GLU A 219 17.85 23.91 -9.92
CA GLU A 219 17.04 24.99 -10.48
C GLU A 219 15.68 25.10 -9.77
N TYR A 220 14.97 23.96 -9.64
CA TYR A 220 13.64 23.92 -9.03
C TYR A 220 13.69 24.19 -7.53
N TYR A 221 14.74 23.71 -6.85
CA TYR A 221 14.96 24.02 -5.45
C TYR A 221 15.20 25.51 -5.23
N GLN A 222 16.11 26.12 -5.98
CA GLN A 222 16.41 27.56 -5.84
C GLN A 222 15.17 28.41 -6.15
N LYS A 223 14.38 28.03 -7.17
CA LYS A 223 13.09 28.68 -7.44
C LYS A 223 12.15 28.58 -6.25
N ALA A 224 11.98 27.39 -5.66
CA ALA A 224 11.11 27.20 -4.50
C ALA A 224 11.55 28.04 -3.29
N ILE A 225 12.85 28.09 -2.99
CA ILE A 225 13.40 28.93 -1.92
C ILE A 225 13.11 30.42 -2.20
N ASN A 226 13.34 30.88 -3.43
CA ASN A 226 13.07 32.27 -3.84
C ASN A 226 11.57 32.63 -3.74
N ASP A 227 10.69 31.66 -3.96
CA ASP A 227 9.23 31.80 -3.79
C ASP A 227 8.79 31.72 -2.31
N GLY A 228 9.74 31.64 -1.36
CA GLY A 228 9.48 31.58 0.08
C GLY A 228 9.09 30.19 0.60
N ILE A 229 9.24 29.14 -0.21
CA ILE A 229 8.87 27.77 0.15
C ILE A 229 10.03 27.10 0.88
N THR A 230 9.77 26.58 2.08
CA THR A 230 10.73 25.72 2.79
C THR A 230 10.60 24.29 2.28
N VAL A 231 11.54 23.87 1.42
CA VAL A 231 11.59 22.49 0.94
C VAL A 231 12.13 21.58 2.05
N PHE A 232 11.34 20.62 2.50
CA PHE A 232 11.73 19.73 3.61
C PHE A 232 11.97 18.28 3.20
N ALA A 233 11.46 17.87 2.04
CA ALA A 233 11.61 16.51 1.56
C ALA A 233 11.75 16.43 0.04
N ILE A 234 12.40 15.37 -0.43
CA ILE A 234 12.37 14.90 -1.81
C ILE A 234 11.99 13.41 -1.83
N VAL A 235 11.12 13.03 -2.76
CA VAL A 235 10.67 11.64 -2.95
C VAL A 235 11.23 11.09 -4.26
N GLY A 236 11.94 9.96 -4.20
CA GLY A 236 12.38 9.20 -5.37
C GLY A 236 11.58 7.90 -5.52
N SER A 237 11.18 7.57 -6.74
CA SER A 237 10.38 6.38 -7.04
C SER A 237 11.27 5.17 -7.35
N ALA A 238 10.92 4.00 -6.81
CA ALA A 238 11.66 2.75 -6.98
C ALA A 238 10.73 1.56 -7.27
N PRO A 239 10.17 1.44 -8.49
CA PRO A 239 10.06 2.46 -9.54
C PRO A 239 8.74 3.24 -9.48
N SER A 240 8.54 4.15 -10.44
CA SER A 240 7.24 4.77 -10.72
C SER A 240 6.18 3.73 -11.12
N THR A 241 4.93 4.01 -10.77
CA THR A 241 3.81 3.09 -10.99
C THR A 241 3.44 2.95 -12.47
N ALA A 242 3.37 4.05 -13.21
CA ALA A 242 2.87 4.04 -14.59
C ALA A 242 3.91 3.50 -15.59
N THR A 243 5.18 3.85 -15.40
CA THR A 243 6.24 3.56 -16.38
C THR A 243 7.22 2.48 -15.93
N GLY A 244 7.20 2.10 -14.65
CA GLY A 244 8.13 1.09 -14.11
C GLY A 244 9.58 1.58 -14.07
N MET A 245 9.79 2.90 -14.13
CA MET A 245 11.11 3.51 -14.20
C MET A 245 11.64 3.91 -12.83
N TYR A 246 12.90 3.60 -12.57
CA TYR A 246 13.61 3.98 -11.35
C TYR A 246 14.18 5.38 -11.48
N ASP A 247 13.98 6.20 -10.46
CA ASP A 247 14.71 7.44 -10.30
C ASP A 247 16.18 7.17 -9.93
N ASP A 248 17.09 8.09 -10.23
CA ASP A 248 18.50 8.01 -9.83
C ASP A 248 18.63 8.33 -8.32
N LEU A 249 18.33 7.32 -7.49
CA LEU A 249 18.28 7.44 -6.02
C LEU A 249 19.60 7.95 -5.43
N LYS A 250 20.75 7.64 -6.05
CA LYS A 250 22.07 8.08 -5.59
C LYS A 250 22.27 9.59 -5.80
N LYS A 251 21.88 10.10 -6.97
CA LYS A 251 21.95 11.54 -7.24
C LYS A 251 20.93 12.32 -6.40
N ILE A 252 19.72 11.78 -6.23
CA ILE A 252 18.72 12.37 -5.33
C ILE A 252 19.25 12.41 -3.89
N TRP A 253 19.83 11.33 -3.38
CA TRP A 253 20.44 11.30 -2.05
C TRP A 253 21.55 12.35 -1.90
N THR A 254 22.43 12.46 -2.90
CA THR A 254 23.53 13.44 -2.90
C THR A 254 23.00 14.87 -2.81
N PHE A 255 21.98 15.17 -3.62
CA PHE A 255 21.26 16.44 -3.59
C PHE A 255 20.59 16.68 -2.24
N ALA A 256 19.88 15.68 -1.71
CA ALA A 256 19.16 15.78 -0.45
C ALA A 256 20.09 16.08 0.73
N LYS A 257 21.24 15.40 0.76
CA LYS A 257 22.28 15.60 1.76
C LYS A 257 22.88 17.01 1.67
N LYS A 258 23.17 17.51 0.46
CA LYS A 258 23.71 18.86 0.23
C LYS A 258 22.82 19.95 0.84
N HIS A 259 21.50 19.81 0.69
CA HIS A 259 20.51 20.81 1.12
C HIS A 259 19.84 20.49 2.46
N ASN A 260 20.31 19.47 3.17
CA ASN A 260 19.74 19.02 4.45
C ASN A 260 18.23 18.68 4.39
N ILE A 261 17.71 18.26 3.23
CA ILE A 261 16.31 17.83 3.08
C ILE A 261 16.16 16.32 3.35
N TRP A 262 14.96 15.88 3.73
CA TRP A 262 14.67 14.47 3.91
C TRP A 262 14.60 13.76 2.55
N PHE A 263 15.21 12.58 2.43
CA PHE A 263 15.06 11.74 1.25
C PHE A 263 14.18 10.53 1.58
N HIS A 264 13.02 10.46 0.92
CA HIS A 264 12.12 9.32 0.99
C HIS A 264 12.17 8.52 -0.32
N VAL A 265 12.21 7.20 -0.23
CA VAL A 265 12.14 6.31 -1.39
C VAL A 265 10.77 5.63 -1.40
N ASP A 266 9.95 5.92 -2.41
CA ASP A 266 8.71 5.19 -2.66
C ASP A 266 9.04 3.87 -3.37
N GLY A 267 9.24 2.83 -2.56
CA GLY A 267 9.50 1.46 -3.00
C GLY A 267 8.24 0.58 -3.03
N ALA A 268 7.03 1.14 -3.08
CA ALA A 268 5.80 0.33 -2.98
C ALA A 268 5.69 -0.77 -4.05
N HIS A 269 6.23 -0.52 -5.25
CA HIS A 269 6.20 -1.48 -6.36
C HIS A 269 7.50 -2.31 -6.46
N GLY A 270 8.67 -1.67 -6.42
CA GLY A 270 9.96 -2.33 -6.66
C GLY A 270 10.77 -2.62 -5.41
N GLY A 271 10.36 -2.16 -4.23
CA GLY A 271 11.11 -2.32 -2.99
C GLY A 271 11.35 -3.78 -2.59
N ALA A 272 10.52 -4.71 -3.08
CA ALA A 272 10.74 -6.15 -2.91
C ALA A 272 12.00 -6.67 -3.62
N SER A 273 12.62 -5.89 -4.52
CA SER A 273 13.87 -6.27 -5.19
C SER A 273 15.00 -6.56 -4.21
N ILE A 274 15.00 -5.95 -3.01
CA ILE A 274 15.99 -6.20 -1.95
C ILE A 274 16.08 -7.68 -1.49
N PHE A 275 15.08 -8.49 -1.84
CA PHE A 275 15.06 -9.94 -1.55
C PHE A 275 15.66 -10.78 -2.68
N SER A 276 15.93 -10.18 -3.84
CA SER A 276 16.59 -10.81 -4.97
C SER A 276 18.10 -10.80 -4.79
N ALA A 277 18.78 -11.91 -5.08
CA ALA A 277 20.24 -11.93 -5.15
C ALA A 277 20.78 -11.30 -6.44
N LYS A 278 19.92 -11.10 -7.45
CA LYS A 278 20.28 -10.62 -8.78
C LYS A 278 20.02 -9.12 -8.97
N TYR A 279 18.94 -8.62 -8.36
CA TYR A 279 18.37 -7.29 -8.62
C TYR A 279 18.49 -6.42 -7.38
#